data_AF-A0A7C5WHP1-F1
#
_entry.id   AF-A0A7C5WHP1-F1
#
_cell.length_a   1.000
_cell.length_b   1.000
_cell.length_c   1.000
_cell.angle_alpha   90.00
_cell.angle_beta   90.00
_cell.angle_gamma   90.00
#
_symmetry.space_group_name_H-M   'P 1'
#
loop_
_entity.id
_entity.type
_entity.pdbx_description
1 polymer ?
#
loop_
_entity_poly.entity_id
_entity_poly.type
_entity_poly.pdbx_seq_one_letter_code
_entity_poly.pdbx_strand_id
1 'polypeptide(L)'
;AARRPLLFLLDELLAGTNSHDRRIGAEAIVRGLLERGAIGLLTTHDLALTAMVGDLPAAAENVHFEDQLTPQGMFFDYRLEPGVVTHSNALALMREIGLEIPG
;
A
#
# COMPACT_ATOMS: atom_id res chain seq x y z
N ALA A 1 3.42 24.33 -26.15
CA ALA A 1 2.63 24.13 -24.92
C ALA A 1 3.46 23.31 -23.93
N ALA A 2 3.46 23.64 -22.64
CA ALA A 2 4.11 22.80 -21.63
C ALA A 2 3.42 21.43 -21.59
N ARG A 3 4.22 20.35 -21.56
CA ARG A 3 3.70 18.98 -21.51
C ARG A 3 3.03 18.77 -20.14
N ARG A 4 1.73 18.45 -20.12
CA ARG A 4 1.01 18.14 -18.89
C ARG A 4 1.52 16.80 -18.34
N PRO A 5 1.81 16.70 -17.02
CA PRO A 5 2.19 15.43 -16.42
C PRO A 5 1.01 14.45 -16.47
N LEU A 6 1.31 13.17 -16.64
CA LEU A 6 0.34 12.09 -16.58
C LEU A 6 0.04 11.77 -15.10
N LEU A 7 -1.24 11.64 -14.76
CA LEU A 7 -1.68 11.11 -13.46
C LEU A 7 -2.00 9.62 -13.61
N PHE A 8 -1.39 8.77 -12.78
CA PHE A 8 -1.76 7.35 -12.66
C PHE A 8 -2.41 7.07 -11.29
N LEU A 9 -3.43 6.22 -11.30
CA LEU A 9 -4.08 5.68 -10.10
C LEU A 9 -4.16 4.17 -10.33
N LEU A 10 -3.33 3.42 -9.62
CA LEU A 10 -3.22 1.98 -9.78
C LEU A 10 -3.73 1.29 -8.52
N ASP A 11 -4.65 0.36 -8.70
CA ASP A 11 -5.21 -0.42 -7.60
C ASP A 11 -4.81 -1.88 -7.75
N GLU A 12 -4.23 -2.45 -6.70
CA GLU A 12 -3.76 -3.83 -6.61
C GLU A 12 -2.98 -4.30 -7.85
N LEU A 13 -1.94 -3.52 -8.18
CA LEU A 13 -1.12 -3.74 -9.37
C LEU A 13 -0.52 -5.16 -9.36
N LEU A 14 -0.77 -5.91 -10.46
CA LEU A 14 -0.31 -7.30 -10.64
C LEU A 14 -0.81 -8.27 -9.55
N ALA A 15 -2.05 -8.08 -9.08
CA ALA A 15 -2.75 -9.07 -8.27
C ALA A 15 -2.79 -10.46 -8.95
N GLY A 16 -2.52 -11.52 -8.20
CA GLY A 16 -2.56 -12.91 -8.69
C GLY A 16 -1.20 -13.57 -8.97
N THR A 17 -0.08 -12.85 -8.82
CA THR A 17 1.28 -13.43 -8.83
C THR A 17 1.83 -13.56 -7.40
N ASN A 18 2.95 -14.27 -7.20
CA ASN A 18 3.65 -14.27 -5.91
C ASN A 18 4.20 -12.85 -5.59
N SER A 19 4.42 -12.57 -4.30
CA SER A 19 4.85 -11.24 -3.81
C SER A 19 6.19 -10.77 -4.37
N HIS A 20 7.09 -11.70 -4.69
CA HIS A 20 8.41 -11.34 -5.21
C HIS A 20 8.32 -10.80 -6.64
N ASP A 21 7.67 -11.54 -7.54
CA ASP A 21 7.48 -11.13 -8.93
C ASP A 21 6.61 -9.87 -9.02
N ARG A 22 5.59 -9.77 -8.16
CA ARG A 22 4.74 -8.57 -8.07
C ARG A 22 5.55 -7.33 -7.73
N ARG A 23 6.44 -7.40 -6.73
CA ARG A 23 7.32 -6.28 -6.36
C ARG A 23 8.15 -5.82 -7.56
N ILE A 24 8.85 -6.75 -8.22
CA ILE A 24 9.74 -6.43 -9.35
C ILE A 24 8.95 -5.80 -10.50
N GLY A 25 7.80 -6.39 -10.86
CA GLY A 25 6.96 -5.89 -11.93
C GLY A 25 6.35 -4.51 -11.61
N ALA A 26 5.85 -4.32 -10.39
CA ALA A 26 5.30 -3.05 -9.93
C ALA A 26 6.36 -1.94 -9.94
N GLU A 27 7.56 -2.23 -9.41
CA GLU A 27 8.68 -1.29 -9.41
C GLU A 27 9.06 -0.88 -10.83
N ALA A 28 9.17 -1.84 -11.78
CA ALA A 28 9.51 -1.54 -13.17
C ALA A 28 8.47 -0.62 -13.84
N ILE A 29 7.18 -0.85 -13.59
CA ILE A 29 6.08 -0.02 -14.11
C ILE A 29 6.15 1.39 -13.51
N VAL A 30 6.24 1.51 -12.19
CA VAL A 30 6.28 2.79 -11.47
C VAL A 30 7.51 3.59 -11.89
N ARG A 31 8.69 2.97 -11.93
CA ARG A 31 9.93 3.61 -12.40
C ARG A 31 9.78 4.17 -13.81
N GLY A 32 9.24 3.37 -14.74
CA GLY A 32 9.02 3.80 -16.12
C GLY A 32 8.01 4.96 -16.27
N LEU A 33 7.04 5.07 -15.37
CA LEU A 33 6.10 6.21 -15.31
C LEU A 33 6.79 7.47 -14.76
N LEU A 34 7.53 7.33 -13.66
CA LEU A 34 8.25 8.44 -13.02
C LEU A 34 9.31 9.04 -13.96
N GLU A 35 10.09 8.21 -14.66
CA GLU A 35 11.08 8.65 -15.65
C GLU A 35 10.48 9.49 -16.79
N ARG A 36 9.17 9.36 -17.05
CA ARG A 36 8.45 10.10 -18.09
C ARG A 36 7.81 11.40 -17.58
N GLY A 37 7.97 11.69 -16.29
CA GLY A 37 7.40 12.83 -15.59
C GLY A 37 5.93 12.63 -15.17
N ALA A 38 5.52 11.38 -14.96
CA ALA A 38 4.20 11.08 -14.38
C ALA A 38 4.21 11.26 -12.86
N ILE A 39 3.02 11.46 -12.31
CA ILE A 39 2.73 11.47 -10.87
C ILE A 39 1.59 10.48 -10.61
N GLY A 40 1.49 9.94 -9.40
CA GLY A 40 0.39 9.02 -9.13
C GLY A 40 0.38 8.36 -7.78
N LEU A 41 -0.62 7.50 -7.61
CA LEU A 41 -0.90 6.73 -6.40
C LEU A 41 -0.98 5.24 -6.77
N LEU A 42 -0.51 4.40 -5.85
CA LEU A 42 -0.63 2.95 -5.93
C LEU A 42 -1.15 2.43 -4.60
N THR A 43 -2.21 1.63 -4.63
CA THR A 43 -2.76 0.91 -3.47
C THR A 43 -2.41 -0.57 -3.55
N THR A 44 -2.10 -1.16 -2.40
CA THR A 44 -1.86 -2.60 -2.28
C THR A 44 -2.01 -3.09 -0.84
N HIS A 45 -2.48 -4.32 -0.69
CA HIS A 45 -2.41 -5.07 0.57
C HIS A 45 -1.07 -5.82 0.78
N ASP A 46 -0.19 -5.88 -0.22
CA ASP A 46 1.09 -6.58 -0.11
C ASP A 46 2.21 -5.69 0.43
N LEU A 47 2.60 -5.92 1.68
CA LEU A 47 3.70 -5.21 2.34
C LEU A 47 5.04 -5.33 1.57
N ALA A 48 5.25 -6.36 0.75
CA ALA A 48 6.48 -6.50 -0.04
C ALA A 48 6.67 -5.35 -1.05
N LEU A 49 5.58 -4.77 -1.55
CA LEU A 49 5.61 -3.64 -2.48
C LEU A 49 6.03 -2.34 -1.78
N THR A 50 5.74 -2.18 -0.49
CA THR A 50 6.09 -0.96 0.26
C THR A 50 7.59 -0.70 0.28
N ALA A 51 8.39 -1.77 0.23
CA ALA A 51 9.84 -1.67 0.24
C ALA A 51 10.44 -1.26 -1.13
N MET A 52 9.64 -1.11 -2.20
CA MET A 52 10.11 -0.54 -3.47
C MET A 52 10.36 0.98 -3.37
N VAL A 53 9.72 1.66 -2.40
CA VAL A 53 9.84 3.11 -2.21
C VAL A 53 11.29 3.54 -2.00
N GLY A 54 12.09 2.75 -1.28
CA GLY A 54 13.51 3.04 -1.05
C GLY A 54 14.40 2.97 -2.31
N ASP A 55 13.94 2.28 -3.35
CA ASP A 55 14.68 2.05 -4.60
C ASP A 55 14.30 3.06 -5.71
N LEU A 56 13.29 3.90 -5.48
CA LEU A 56 12.76 4.82 -6.48
C LEU A 56 13.53 6.16 -6.54
N PRO A 57 13.76 6.72 -7.74
CA PRO A 57 14.60 7.91 -7.95
C PRO A 57 13.91 9.24 -7.61
N ALA A 58 12.59 9.23 -7.37
CA ALA A 58 11.81 10.36 -6.86
C ALA A 58 11.30 10.00 -5.46
N ALA A 59 11.07 10.99 -4.60
CA ALA A 59 10.53 10.82 -3.25
C ALA A 59 9.12 10.22 -3.28
N ALA A 60 9.04 8.91 -3.53
CA ALA A 60 7.87 8.12 -3.22
C ALA A 60 7.79 8.01 -1.70
N GLU A 61 6.58 8.01 -1.17
CA GLU A 61 6.33 7.92 0.26
C GLU A 61 5.31 6.81 0.49
N ASN A 62 5.57 5.95 1.47
CA ASN A 62 4.55 5.04 1.96
C ASN A 62 3.59 5.84 2.84
N VAL A 63 2.30 5.60 2.63
CA VAL A 63 1.21 6.06 3.48
C VAL A 63 0.23 4.91 3.61
N HIS A 64 -0.55 4.92 4.69
CA HIS A 64 -1.58 3.91 4.91
C HIS A 64 -2.81 4.51 5.57
N PHE A 65 -3.92 3.77 5.52
CA PHE A 65 -5.03 3.98 6.43
C PHE A 65 -4.87 3.04 7.61
N GLU A 66 -5.17 3.53 8.81
CA GLU A 66 -5.23 2.72 10.01
C GLU A 66 -6.69 2.48 10.40
N ASP A 67 -6.98 1.26 10.84
CA ASP A 67 -8.22 0.89 11.49
C ASP A 67 -7.99 0.83 13.01
N GLN A 68 -9.03 1.11 13.79
CA GLN A 68 -8.97 1.06 15.25
C GLN A 68 -10.06 0.13 15.78
N LEU A 69 -9.66 -0.90 16.52
CA LEU A 69 -10.62 -1.73 17.23
C LEU A 69 -11.08 -1.01 18.51
N THR A 70 -12.37 -0.69 18.58
CA THR A 70 -13.02 -0.05 19.72
C THR A 70 -14.03 -1.01 20.38
N PRO A 71 -14.50 -0.75 21.61
CA PRO A 71 -15.58 -1.53 22.21
C PRO A 71 -16.89 -1.51 21.42
N GLN A 72 -17.06 -0.55 20.51
CA GLN A 72 -18.23 -0.41 19.64
C GLN A 72 -18.01 -1.09 18.26
N GLY A 73 -16.87 -1.72 18.05
CA GLY A 73 -16.46 -2.35 16.80
C GLY A 73 -15.30 -1.65 16.12
N MET A 74 -15.10 -1.94 14.84
CA MET A 74 -14.01 -1.39 14.03
C MET A 74 -14.33 0.05 13.59
N PHE A 75 -13.43 0.97 13.86
CA PHE A 75 -13.51 2.38 13.48
C PHE A 75 -12.44 2.72 12.44
N PHE A 76 -12.82 3.51 11.45
CA PHE A 76 -11.92 4.04 10.41
C PHE A 76 -12.08 5.55 10.37
N ASP A 77 -10.99 6.30 10.57
CA ASP A 77 -11.02 7.76 10.49
C ASP A 77 -10.80 8.29 9.06
N TYR A 78 -10.43 7.39 8.14
CA TYR A 78 -10.13 7.64 6.73
C TYR A 78 -9.01 8.68 6.53
N ARG A 79 -8.04 8.75 7.45
CA ARG A 79 -6.88 9.62 7.34
C ARG A 79 -5.66 8.84 6.84
N LEU A 80 -4.88 9.48 5.97
CA LEU A 80 -3.60 8.93 5.55
C LEU A 80 -2.56 9.21 6.62
N GLU A 81 -1.99 8.15 7.16
CA GLU A 81 -0.88 8.19 8.10
C GLU A 81 0.43 7.87 7.38
N PRO A 82 1.54 8.54 7.74
CA PRO A 82 2.82 8.31 7.10
C PRO A 82 3.37 6.92 7.43
N GLY A 83 4.09 6.34 6.47
CA GLY A 83 4.76 5.05 6.62
C GLY A 83 3.89 3.86 6.24
N VAL A 84 4.40 2.68 6.56
CA VAL A 84 3.78 1.39 6.28
C VAL A 84 2.93 0.98 7.49
N VAL A 85 1.76 0.40 7.24
CA VAL A 85 0.93 -0.16 8.31
C VAL A 85 1.71 -1.19 9.13
N THR A 86 1.75 -1.01 10.45
CA THR A 86 2.54 -1.86 11.38
C THR A 86 1.67 -2.83 12.17
N HIS A 87 0.37 -2.58 12.24
CA HIS A 87 -0.59 -3.36 13.01
C HIS A 87 -1.76 -3.78 12.12
N SER A 88 -2.22 -5.02 12.29
CA SER A 88 -3.45 -5.50 11.66
C SER A 88 -4.42 -5.91 12.76
N ASN A 89 -5.50 -5.14 12.93
CA ASN A 89 -6.54 -5.53 13.87
C ASN A 89 -7.35 -6.74 13.39
N ALA A 90 -7.11 -7.26 12.18
CA ALA A 90 -7.74 -8.48 11.71
C ALA A 90 -7.49 -9.64 12.70
N LEU A 91 -6.27 -9.75 13.26
CA LEU A 91 -5.96 -10.76 14.27
C LEU A 91 -6.69 -10.50 15.60
N ALA A 92 -6.87 -9.23 15.98
CA ALA A 92 -7.62 -8.87 17.18
C ALA A 92 -9.12 -9.20 17.01
N LEU A 93 -9.69 -8.89 15.84
CA LEU A 93 -11.06 -9.22 15.48
C LEU A 93 -11.29 -10.72 15.40
N MET A 94 -10.34 -11.49 14.84
CA MET A 94 -10.38 -12.96 14.83
C MET A 94 -10.44 -13.53 16.26
N ARG A 95 -9.67 -12.96 17.20
CA ARG A 95 -9.73 -13.36 18.61
C ARG A 95 -11.08 -13.00 19.26
N GLU A 96 -11.64 -11.83 18.94
CA GLU A 96 -12.95 -11.37 19.47
C GLU A 96 -14.11 -12.28 19.02
N ILE A 97 -14.06 -12.82 17.79
CA ILE A 97 -15.05 -13.80 17.31
C ILE A 97 -14.79 -15.23 17.80
N GLY A 98 -13.77 -15.45 18.63
CA GLY A 98 -13.46 -16.72 19.27
C GLY A 98 -12.51 -17.64 18.50
N LEU A 99 -11.77 -17.14 17.51
CA LEU A 99 -10.72 -17.93 16.84
C LEU A 99 -9.43 -17.92 17.65
N GLU A 100 -8.82 -19.10 17.81
CA GLU A 100 -7.50 -19.26 18.44
C GLU A 100 -6.40 -18.87 17.45
N ILE A 101 -5.81 -17.68 17.63
CA ILE A 101 -4.73 -17.14 16.79
C ILE A 101 -3.40 -17.22 17.55
N PRO A 102 -2.38 -17.95 17.06
CA PRO A 102 -1.03 -17.99 17.63
C PRO A 102 -0.40 -16.59 17.73
N GLY A 103 0.41 -16.37 18.76
CA GLY A 103 1.17 -15.14 18.99
C GLY A 103 2.46 -15.07 18.20
#